data_AF-A0A563ET68-F1
#
_entry.id   AF-A0A563ET68-F1
#
_cell.length_a   1.000
_cell.length_b   1.000
_cell.length_c   1.000
_cell.angle_alpha   90.00
_cell.angle_beta   90.00
_cell.angle_gamma   90.00
#
_symmetry.space_group_name_H-M   'P 1'
#
loop_
_entity.id
_entity.type
_entity.pdbx_description
1 polymer ?
#
loop_
_entity_poly.entity_id
_entity_poly.type
_entity_poly.pdbx_seq_one_letter_code
_entity_poly.pdbx_strand_id
1 'polypeptide(L)'
;MRPTGVLTGGPAPTVRSNEVTLYFLSADGALVRRTRVITGEFTVASPLQALLTGPNEQERADGLTTDLPITTAPVEFRDTVVVVPIEVGSLTGSGYAQLSCTATSAGLRVAGTKPGFACDG
;
A
#
# COMPACT_ATOMS: atom_id res chain seq x y z
N MET A 1 51.25 17.20 9.36
CA MET A 1 50.18 16.17 9.27
C MET A 1 49.35 16.24 10.54
N ARG A 2 48.10 16.72 10.48
CA ARG A 2 47.17 16.73 11.62
C ARG A 2 46.10 15.67 11.34
N PRO A 3 45.82 14.70 12.24
CA PRO A 3 44.81 13.69 11.95
C PRO A 3 43.44 14.35 11.88
N THR A 4 42.70 14.11 10.80
CA THR A 4 41.26 14.36 10.77
C THR A 4 40.59 13.38 11.73
N GLY A 5 39.94 13.93 12.75
CA GLY A 5 39.14 13.15 13.69
C GLY A 5 38.04 12.42 12.95
N VAL A 6 37.96 11.10 13.16
CA VAL A 6 36.86 10.29 12.68
C VAL A 6 35.59 10.72 13.41
N LEU A 7 34.58 11.16 12.66
CA LEU A 7 33.23 11.29 13.20
C LEU A 7 32.67 9.88 13.29
N THR A 8 32.66 9.31 14.49
CA THR A 8 31.93 8.07 14.78
C THR A 8 30.46 8.37 14.54
N GLY A 9 29.94 7.99 13.37
CA GLY A 9 28.50 7.98 13.15
C GLY A 9 27.90 7.09 14.22
N GLY A 10 27.07 7.67 15.09
CA GLY A 10 26.28 6.88 16.03
C GLY A 10 25.45 5.84 15.28
N PRO A 11 25.03 4.74 15.92
CA PRO A 11 24.20 3.74 15.27
C PRO A 11 22.98 4.45 14.67
N ALA A 12 22.76 4.29 13.37
CA ALA A 12 21.55 4.77 12.73
C ALA A 12 20.36 4.21 13.54
N PRO A 13 19.41 5.05 13.98
CA PRO A 13 18.27 4.56 14.72
C PRO A 13 17.58 3.52 13.84
N THR A 14 17.58 2.27 14.30
CA THR A 14 16.98 1.14 13.60
C THR A 14 15.48 1.21 13.79
N VAL A 15 14.87 2.29 13.31
CA VAL A 15 13.42 2.31 13.14
C VAL A 15 13.17 1.29 12.03
N ARG A 16 12.60 0.13 12.37
CA ARG A 16 12.01 -0.75 11.36
C ARG A 16 10.82 0.01 10.78
N SER A 17 11.08 0.90 9.83
CA SER A 17 10.03 1.53 9.03
C SER A 17 9.45 0.43 8.16
N ASN A 18 8.22 0.03 8.45
CA ASN A 18 7.49 -0.90 7.59
C ASN A 18 6.94 -0.08 6.43
N GLU A 19 7.79 0.16 5.44
CA GLU A 19 7.42 0.81 4.20
C GLU A 19 6.56 -0.14 3.37
N VAL A 20 5.36 0.32 3.02
CA VAL A 20 4.44 -0.39 2.16
C VAL A 20 4.22 0.38 0.87
N THR A 21 4.02 -0.35 -0.22
CA THR A 21 3.59 0.24 -1.49
C THR A 21 2.07 0.14 -1.59
N LEU A 22 1.42 1.28 -1.86
CA LEU A 22 -0.01 1.41 -2.11
C LEU A 22 -0.21 1.94 -3.54
N TYR A 23 -1.31 1.55 -4.18
CA TYR A 23 -1.69 2.05 -5.48
C TYR A 23 -3.01 2.83 -5.39
N PHE A 24 -2.92 4.14 -5.66
CA PHE A 24 -4.07 5.05 -5.75
C PHE A 24 -4.33 5.45 -7.19
N LEU A 25 -5.42 6.18 -7.44
CA LEU A 25 -5.73 6.73 -8.75
C LEU A 25 -5.37 8.20 -8.79
N SER A 26 -4.72 8.66 -9.85
CA SER A 26 -4.62 10.08 -10.17
C SER A 26 -5.97 10.64 -10.65
N ALA A 27 -6.05 11.96 -10.85
CA ALA A 27 -7.25 12.63 -11.34
C ALA A 27 -7.69 12.16 -12.76
N ASP A 28 -6.75 11.68 -13.57
CA ASP A 28 -6.98 11.08 -14.89
C ASP A 28 -7.27 9.57 -14.84
N GLY A 29 -7.32 8.98 -13.64
CA GLY A 29 -7.64 7.56 -13.43
C GLY A 29 -6.47 6.60 -13.63
N ALA A 30 -5.23 7.11 -13.71
CA ALA A 30 -4.04 6.28 -13.80
C ALA A 30 -3.63 5.75 -12.42
N LEU A 31 -3.07 4.54 -12.37
CA LEU A 31 -2.54 3.97 -11.13
C LEU A 31 -1.23 4.69 -10.74
N VAL A 32 -1.20 5.24 -9.54
CA VAL A 32 -0.03 5.92 -8.97
C VAL A 32 0.46 5.16 -7.75
N ARG A 33 1.74 4.77 -7.80
CA ARG A 33 2.44 4.14 -6.70
C ARG A 33 2.75 5.15 -5.60
N ARG A 34 2.43 4.81 -4.34
CA ARG A 34 2.83 5.59 -3.15
C ARG A 34 3.42 4.71 -2.07
N THR A 35 4.52 5.19 -1.50
CA THR A 35 5.15 4.55 -0.35
C THR A 35 4.58 5.16 0.93
N ARG A 36 4.06 4.30 1.82
CA ARG A 36 3.56 4.71 3.13
C ARG A 36 4.34 4.02 4.21
N VAL A 37 4.73 4.75 5.24
CA VAL A 37 5.32 4.18 6.45
C VAL A 37 4.18 3.78 7.38
N ILE A 38 4.10 2.50 7.72
CA ILE A 38 3.17 2.01 8.74
C ILE A 38 3.92 1.96 10.08
N THR A 39 3.36 2.65 11.07
CA THR A 39 3.84 2.63 12.45
C THR A 39 3.09 1.56 13.25
N GLY A 40 3.79 0.92 14.19
CA GLY A 40 3.20 -0.12 15.04
C GLY A 40 3.30 -1.53 14.46
N GLU A 41 2.34 -2.38 14.81
CA GLU A 41 2.30 -3.78 14.38
C GLU A 41 2.09 -3.88 12.87
N PHE A 42 2.97 -4.63 12.20
CA PHE A 42 2.94 -4.83 10.77
C PHE A 42 2.65 -6.29 10.45
N THR A 43 1.67 -6.50 9.59
CA THR A 43 1.27 -7.81 9.08
C THR A 43 1.22 -7.76 7.55
N VAL A 44 1.13 -8.93 6.92
CA VAL A 44 0.96 -9.04 5.47
C VAL A 44 -0.34 -8.37 4.97
N ALA A 45 -1.33 -8.18 5.85
CA ALA A 45 -2.59 -7.50 5.54
C ALA A 45 -2.50 -5.96 5.67
N SER A 46 -1.46 -5.43 6.33
CA SER A 46 -1.32 -3.99 6.59
C SER A 46 -1.36 -3.10 5.34
N PRO A 47 -0.76 -3.45 4.18
CA PRO A 47 -0.89 -2.65 2.96
C PRO A 47 -2.34 -2.54 2.49
N LEU A 48 -3.10 -3.64 2.55
CA LEU A 48 -4.51 -3.66 2.15
C LEU A 48 -5.39 -2.88 3.13
N GLN A 49 -5.12 -2.99 4.42
CA GLN A 49 -5.78 -2.17 5.44
C GLN A 49 -5.55 -0.67 5.19
N ALA A 50 -4.30 -0.29 4.89
CA ALA A 50 -3.95 1.10 4.61
C ALA A 50 -4.60 1.61 3.32
N LEU A 51 -4.70 0.78 2.29
CA LEU A 51 -5.39 1.09 1.04
C LEU A 51 -6.90 1.34 1.26
N LEU A 52 -7.57 0.48 2.03
CA LEU A 52 -9.00 0.59 2.34
C LEU A 52 -9.33 1.76 3.27
N THR A 53 -8.36 2.26 4.02
CA THR A 53 -8.50 3.53 4.76
C THR A 53 -8.55 4.74 3.81
N GLY A 54 -8.12 4.57 2.55
CA GLY A 54 -8.08 5.60 1.55
C GLY A 54 -6.83 6.49 1.61
N PRO A 55 -6.72 7.45 0.68
CA PRO A 55 -5.60 8.37 0.62
C PRO A 55 -5.58 9.30 1.84
N ASN A 56 -4.38 9.55 2.36
CA ASN A 56 -4.13 10.52 3.41
C ASN A 56 -4.23 11.97 2.90
N GLU A 57 -4.06 12.96 3.78
CA GLU A 57 -4.20 14.37 3.41
C GLU A 57 -3.20 14.84 2.35
N GLN A 58 -1.94 14.41 2.46
CA GLN A 58 -0.92 14.74 1.46
C GLN A 58 -1.22 14.07 0.11
N GLU A 59 -1.63 12.80 0.14
CA GLU A 59 -2.00 12.05 -1.07
C GLU A 59 -3.22 12.69 -1.76
N ARG A 60 -4.21 13.14 -0.97
CA ARG A 60 -5.37 13.89 -1.50
C ARG A 60 -4.96 15.26 -2.06
N ALA A 61 -4.03 15.96 -1.41
CA ALA A 61 -3.49 17.22 -1.91
C ALA A 61 -2.71 17.04 -3.22
N ASP A 62 -2.07 15.89 -3.41
CA ASP A 62 -1.43 15.47 -4.67
C ASP A 62 -2.46 15.04 -5.74
N GLY A 63 -3.77 15.13 -5.47
CA GLY A 63 -4.84 14.76 -6.39
C GLY A 63 -5.13 13.26 -6.47
N LEU A 64 -4.66 12.48 -5.49
CA LEU A 64 -4.91 11.04 -5.46
C LEU A 64 -6.27 10.69 -4.86
N THR A 65 -6.91 9.71 -5.48
CA THR A 65 -8.24 9.22 -5.17
C THR A 65 -8.24 7.69 -5.06
N THR A 66 -9.38 7.13 -4.68
CA THR A 66 -9.57 5.69 -4.63
C THR A 66 -10.97 5.34 -5.10
N ASP A 67 -11.08 4.29 -5.91
CA ASP A 67 -12.36 3.68 -6.32
C ASP A 67 -12.80 2.56 -5.37
N LEU A 68 -12.03 2.30 -4.33
CA LEU A 68 -12.36 1.33 -3.29
C LEU A 68 -13.29 1.96 -2.24
N PRO A 69 -14.26 1.20 -1.72
CA PRO A 69 -15.03 1.62 -0.56
C PRO A 69 -14.10 1.90 0.62
N ILE A 70 -14.16 3.13 1.15
CA ILE A 70 -13.37 3.50 2.31
C ILE A 70 -13.98 2.85 3.55
N THR A 71 -13.17 2.11 4.29
CA THR A 71 -13.61 1.41 5.51
C THR A 71 -12.47 1.28 6.51
N THR A 72 -12.82 1.32 7.79
CA THR A 72 -11.93 1.03 8.91
C THR A 72 -12.13 -0.39 9.45
N ALA A 73 -13.01 -1.17 8.83
CA ALA A 73 -13.17 -2.58 9.16
C ALA A 73 -11.84 -3.33 8.95
N PRO A 74 -11.53 -4.32 9.81
CA PRO A 74 -10.27 -5.03 9.74
C PRO A 74 -10.19 -5.90 8.49
N VAL A 75 -9.03 -5.89 7.84
CA VAL A 75 -8.61 -6.90 6.88
C VAL A 75 -8.12 -8.11 7.68
N GLU A 76 -8.75 -9.25 7.49
CA GLU A 76 -8.46 -10.45 8.25
C GLU A 76 -7.50 -11.36 7.50
N PHE A 77 -6.58 -11.98 8.23
CA PHE A 77 -5.77 -13.08 7.72
C PHE A 77 -6.32 -14.39 8.28
N ARG A 78 -6.83 -15.27 7.40
CA ARG A 78 -7.39 -16.59 7.77
C ARG A 78 -6.57 -17.67 7.09
N ASP A 79 -5.81 -18.42 7.88
CA ASP A 79 -4.88 -19.47 7.43
C ASP A 79 -3.86 -19.00 6.38
N THR A 80 -4.21 -19.09 5.11
CA THR A 80 -3.36 -18.71 3.97
C THR A 80 -4.04 -17.68 3.06
N VAL A 81 -5.20 -17.15 3.45
CA VAL A 81 -5.98 -16.19 2.65
C VAL A 81 -6.18 -14.89 3.41
N VAL A 82 -6.12 -13.78 2.68
CA VAL A 82 -6.49 -12.46 3.19
C VAL A 82 -7.93 -12.17 2.80
N VAL A 83 -8.76 -11.84 3.78
CA VAL A 83 -10.17 -11.47 3.60
C VAL A 83 -10.29 -9.97 3.77
N VAL A 84 -10.71 -9.28 2.71
CA VAL A 84 -10.95 -7.84 2.72
C VAL A 84 -12.43 -7.55 2.99
N PRO A 85 -12.77 -6.55 3.83
CA PRO A 85 -14.15 -6.25 4.21
C PRO A 85 -14.86 -5.38 3.16
N ILE A 86 -14.81 -5.81 1.90
CA ILE A 86 -15.44 -5.13 0.77
C ILE A 86 -16.10 -6.13 -0.18
N GLU A 87 -17.22 -5.73 -0.77
CA GLU A 87 -17.94 -6.51 -1.76
C GLU A 87 -17.23 -6.44 -3.13
N VAL A 88 -16.39 -7.45 -3.42
CA VAL A 88 -15.59 -7.51 -4.65
C VAL A 88 -16.43 -7.45 -5.93
N GLY A 89 -17.69 -7.92 -5.88
CA GLY A 89 -18.61 -7.88 -7.02
C GLY A 89 -19.05 -6.47 -7.45
N SER A 90 -18.85 -5.47 -6.57
CA SER A 90 -19.18 -4.06 -6.84
C SER A 90 -17.98 -3.22 -7.28
N LEU A 91 -16.78 -3.80 -7.37
CA LEU A 91 -15.58 -3.06 -7.71
C LEU A 91 -15.55 -2.68 -9.18
N THR A 92 -15.16 -1.43 -9.45
CA THR A 92 -14.78 -0.98 -10.78
C THR A 92 -13.49 -1.69 -11.22
N GLY A 93 -13.18 -1.65 -12.53
CA GLY A 93 -11.93 -2.20 -13.04
C GLY A 93 -10.70 -1.56 -12.38
N SER A 94 -10.74 -0.24 -12.17
CA SER A 94 -9.74 0.56 -11.47
C SER A 94 -9.64 0.20 -9.98
N GLY A 95 -10.76 0.07 -9.27
CA GLY A 95 -10.77 -0.37 -7.87
C GLY A 95 -10.17 -1.77 -7.69
N TYR A 96 -10.52 -2.70 -8.58
CA TYR A 96 -9.88 -4.02 -8.62
C TYR A 96 -8.37 -3.91 -8.86
N ALA A 97 -7.93 -3.06 -9.79
CA ALA A 97 -6.52 -2.88 -10.11
C ALA A 97 -5.70 -2.29 -8.94
N GLN A 98 -6.25 -1.29 -8.24
CA GLN A 98 -5.65 -0.74 -7.02
C GLN A 98 -5.43 -1.83 -5.97
N LEU A 99 -6.47 -2.66 -5.73
CA LEU A 99 -6.41 -3.77 -4.79
C LEU A 99 -5.37 -4.81 -5.21
N SER A 100 -5.39 -5.23 -6.48
CA SER A 100 -4.49 -6.28 -6.97
C SER A 100 -3.03 -5.84 -7.00
N CYS A 101 -2.75 -4.59 -7.40
CA CYS A 101 -1.38 -4.08 -7.45
C CYS A 101 -0.81 -3.87 -6.05
N THR A 102 -1.62 -3.36 -5.13
CA THR A 102 -1.22 -3.26 -3.72
C THR A 102 -0.95 -4.65 -3.13
N ALA A 103 -1.85 -5.62 -3.32
CA ALA A 103 -1.65 -6.99 -2.86
C ALA A 103 -0.37 -7.62 -3.42
N THR A 104 -0.14 -7.48 -4.73
CA THR A 104 1.05 -8.03 -5.40
C THR A 104 2.34 -7.39 -4.89
N SER A 105 2.35 -6.07 -4.67
CA SER A 105 3.50 -5.38 -4.08
C SER A 105 3.76 -5.77 -2.63
N ALA A 106 2.73 -6.24 -1.91
CA ALA A 106 2.84 -6.83 -0.59
C ALA A 106 3.29 -8.30 -0.59
N GLY A 107 3.54 -8.90 -1.77
CA GLY A 107 3.94 -10.30 -1.93
C GLY A 107 2.77 -11.30 -1.89
N LEU A 108 1.52 -10.82 -1.93
CA LEU A 108 0.34 -11.68 -2.00
C LEU A 108 0.07 -12.13 -3.43
N ARG A 109 -0.44 -13.36 -3.58
CA ARG A 109 -0.98 -13.85 -4.85
C ARG A 109 -2.47 -13.56 -4.91
N VAL A 110 -2.91 -12.90 -5.97
CA VAL A 110 -4.33 -12.62 -6.22
C VAL A 110 -4.88 -13.70 -7.15
N ALA A 111 -5.84 -14.48 -6.66
CA ALA A 111 -6.55 -15.45 -7.50
C ALA A 111 -7.70 -14.76 -8.26
N GLY A 112 -7.85 -15.04 -9.56
CA GLY A 112 -8.98 -14.55 -10.36
C GLY A 112 -8.76 -13.20 -11.07
N THR A 113 -7.53 -12.83 -11.41
CA THR A 113 -7.26 -11.58 -12.13
C THR A 113 -7.86 -11.60 -13.54
N LYS A 114 -8.55 -10.50 -13.90
CA LYS A 114 -8.86 -10.22 -15.30
C LYS A 114 -7.53 -9.81 -15.97
N PRO A 115 -7.09 -10.47 -17.06
CA PRO A 115 -5.86 -10.09 -17.73
C PRO A 115 -5.98 -8.66 -18.27
N GLY A 116 -4.96 -7.81 -18.02
CA GLY A 116 -4.90 -6.46 -18.59
C GLY A 116 -4.42 -5.34 -17.66
N PHE A 117 -4.25 -5.57 -16.35
CA PHE A 117 -3.73 -4.55 -15.44
C PHE A 117 -2.24 -4.75 -15.19
N ALA A 118 -1.42 -3.87 -15.77
CA ALA A 118 0.00 -3.76 -15.43
C ALA A 118 0.14 -2.91 -14.16
N CYS A 119 0.83 -3.44 -13.15
CA CYS A 119 1.17 -2.70 -11.93
C CYS A 119 2.46 -1.88 -12.08
N ASP A 120 2.98 -1.80 -13.30
CA ASP A 120 4.10 -0.96 -13.72
C ASP A 120 3.59 0.48 -13.92
N GLY A 121 3.33 1.16 -12.81
CA GLY A 121 3.18 2.62 -12.75
C GLY A 121 4.53 3.29 -12.57
#